data_AF-A0A6G1IF42-F1
#
_entry.id   AF-A0A6G1IF42-F1
#
_cell.length_a   1.000
_cell.length_b   1.000
_cell.length_c   1.000
_cell.angle_alpha   90.00
_cell.angle_beta   90.00
_cell.angle_gamma   90.00
#
_symmetry.space_group_name_H-M   'P 1'
#
loop_
_entity.id
_entity.type
_entity.pdbx_description
1 polymer ?
#
loop_
_entity_poly.entity_id
_entity_poly.type
_entity_poly.pdbx_seq_one_letter_code
_entity_poly.pdbx_strand_id
1 'polypeptide(L)'
;MSNFPSSSNINDEQDPGEYSHGLSREWCTGHPPKPSGFDHFMKSRRSTLANKLELDDHLKTSVVPYESHLYLLLNDHNVARLSPFWKREKPIADLSIFERLLLTKDINKAHADHAVAAIKRIGDYVKHLVIVAPIHTTELGDVFNREEGDINTGNDWDKILECFPNLETVTFDHPEEEPSDLTRSTFHNFQRAVNAAKIDSLENVIMNVPGQISNEFPSNAIDYPQAQDPLADLDI
;
A
#
# COMPACT_ATOMS: atom_id res chain seq x y z
N MET A 1 -41.46 -22.05 27.79
CA MET A 1 -41.64 -23.41 28.35
C MET A 1 -41.13 -24.42 27.33
N SER A 2 -40.53 -25.51 27.81
CA SER A 2 -39.82 -26.64 27.16
C SER A 2 -38.50 -26.30 26.44
N ASN A 3 -37.28 -26.63 26.89
CA ASN A 3 -36.61 -27.78 27.57
C ASN A 3 -35.81 -28.68 26.60
N PHE A 4 -34.47 -28.54 26.67
CA PHE A 4 -33.37 -29.56 26.67
C PHE A 4 -33.24 -30.58 25.49
N PRO A 5 -32.07 -31.23 25.25
CA PRO A 5 -30.92 -31.36 26.17
C PRO A 5 -29.50 -31.10 25.62
N SER A 6 -28.65 -30.72 26.58
CA SER A 6 -27.21 -30.95 26.61
C SER A 6 -26.91 -32.45 26.72
N SER A 7 -25.83 -32.90 26.06
CA SER A 7 -25.19 -34.17 26.36
C SER A 7 -23.69 -33.98 26.52
N SER A 8 -23.20 -34.61 27.58
CA SER A 8 -21.92 -34.54 28.25
C SER A 8 -20.95 -35.65 27.83
N ASN A 9 -19.65 -35.32 27.93
CA ASN A 9 -18.51 -36.09 28.46
C ASN A 9 -18.16 -37.54 28.02
N ILE A 10 -16.86 -37.81 28.20
CA ILE A 10 -16.17 -38.96 28.85
C ILE A 10 -15.19 -39.72 27.91
N ASN A 11 -13.97 -39.93 28.47
CA ASN A 11 -12.85 -40.86 28.18
C ASN A 11 -11.66 -40.15 27.51
N ASP A 12 -10.54 -39.82 28.16
CA ASP A 12 -9.77 -40.48 29.24
C ASP A 12 -9.29 -41.88 28.83
N GLU A 13 -8.09 -41.97 28.26
CA GLU A 13 -7.19 -43.12 28.45
C GLU A 13 -5.73 -42.73 28.15
N GLN A 14 -4.93 -42.70 29.22
CA GLN A 14 -3.47 -42.68 29.19
C GLN A 14 -2.95 -44.06 28.82
N ASP A 15 -1.91 -44.13 28.00
CA ASP A 15 -1.12 -45.35 27.81
C ASP A 15 0.39 -45.01 27.94
N PRO A 16 1.07 -45.42 29.03
CA PRO A 16 2.51 -45.32 29.17
C PRO A 16 3.16 -46.70 28.93
N GLY A 17 3.66 -46.91 27.72
CA GLY A 17 4.44 -48.10 27.36
C GLY A 17 5.92 -47.77 27.14
N GLU A 18 6.73 -47.86 28.20
CA GLU A 18 8.18 -48.03 28.12
C GLU A 18 8.52 -49.43 27.57
N TYR A 19 9.38 -49.54 26.54
CA TYR A 19 10.27 -50.70 26.36
C TYR A 19 11.59 -50.32 25.62
N SER A 20 12.65 -50.22 26.42
CA SER A 20 14.00 -50.77 26.24
C SER A 20 14.73 -50.77 24.88
N HIS A 21 15.86 -50.07 24.88
CA HIS A 21 17.17 -50.37 24.28
C HIS A 21 17.33 -51.61 23.38
N GLY A 22 17.78 -51.36 22.14
CA GLY A 22 18.40 -52.35 21.25
C GLY A 22 19.44 -51.67 20.34
N LEU A 23 20.69 -52.05 20.53
CA LEU A 23 21.89 -51.58 19.83
C LEU A 23 21.87 -51.96 18.33
N SER A 24 22.15 -50.99 17.45
CA SER A 24 22.85 -51.20 16.18
C SER A 24 23.47 -49.89 15.69
N ARG A 25 24.65 -49.54 16.22
CA ARG A 25 25.56 -48.62 15.53
C ARG A 25 26.27 -49.41 14.43
N GLU A 26 25.62 -49.52 13.28
CA GLU A 26 26.28 -49.91 12.04
C GLU A 26 27.15 -48.76 11.54
N TRP A 27 28.44 -48.87 11.85
CA TRP A 27 29.58 -48.58 10.99
C TRP A 27 29.27 -47.73 9.76
N CYS A 28 29.67 -46.46 9.81
CA CYS A 28 29.86 -45.63 8.64
C CYS A 28 30.98 -46.23 7.77
N THR A 29 30.64 -47.19 6.91
CA THR A 29 31.50 -47.55 5.78
C THR A 29 31.33 -46.48 4.72
N GLY A 30 32.22 -45.48 4.78
CA GLY A 30 32.32 -44.44 3.77
C GLY A 30 32.60 -45.08 2.41
N HIS A 31 31.58 -45.09 1.55
CA HIS A 31 31.82 -45.20 0.13
C HIS A 31 32.44 -43.88 -0.34
N PRO A 32 33.61 -43.89 -1.01
CA PRO A 32 34.07 -42.69 -1.69
C PRO A 32 33.03 -42.31 -2.75
N PRO A 33 32.73 -41.01 -2.91
CA PRO A 33 31.80 -40.56 -3.94
C PRO A 33 32.27 -41.02 -5.31
N LYS A 34 31.34 -41.54 -6.12
CA LYS A 34 31.61 -41.94 -7.51
C LYS A 34 32.20 -40.73 -8.26
N PRO A 35 33.36 -40.87 -8.93
CA PRO A 35 33.88 -39.83 -9.80
C PRO A 35 32.98 -39.75 -11.03
N SER A 36 32.02 -38.83 -10.99
CA SER A 36 31.28 -38.40 -12.17
C SER A 36 32.19 -37.45 -12.94
N GLY A 37 33.02 -38.04 -13.79
CA GLY A 37 33.68 -37.30 -14.85
C GLY A 37 32.64 -36.89 -15.88
N PHE A 38 32.15 -35.66 -15.79
CA PHE A 38 31.91 -34.80 -16.94
C PHE A 38 32.22 -33.36 -16.55
N ASP A 39 33.16 -32.83 -17.34
CA ASP A 39 33.75 -31.54 -17.27
C ASP A 39 32.76 -30.39 -17.49
N HIS A 40 33.17 -29.21 -16.99
CA HIS A 40 32.83 -27.92 -17.56
C HIS A 40 31.35 -27.49 -17.47
N PHE A 41 30.94 -27.04 -16.30
CA PHE A 41 30.62 -25.62 -16.11
C PHE A 41 30.85 -25.28 -14.63
N MET A 42 32.08 -24.89 -14.31
CA MET A 42 32.32 -23.88 -13.28
C MET A 42 31.57 -22.60 -13.72
N LYS A 43 30.24 -22.60 -13.62
CA LYS A 43 29.47 -21.36 -13.57
C LYS A 43 29.87 -20.74 -12.25
N SER A 44 30.92 -19.92 -12.34
CA SER A 44 31.31 -18.92 -11.38
C SER A 44 30.05 -18.42 -10.67
N ARG A 45 29.84 -18.89 -9.44
CA ARG A 45 28.82 -18.38 -8.53
C ARG A 45 29.19 -16.99 -8.01
N ARG A 46 30.00 -16.24 -8.75
CA ARG A 46 29.94 -14.78 -8.70
C ARG A 46 28.72 -14.35 -9.53
N SER A 47 27.54 -14.61 -8.99
CA SER A 47 26.46 -13.64 -9.16
C SER A 47 26.98 -12.41 -8.45
N THR A 48 27.69 -11.55 -9.20
CA THR A 48 28.08 -10.25 -8.71
C THR A 48 26.77 -9.58 -8.34
N LEU A 49 26.60 -9.28 -7.05
CA LEU A 49 25.57 -8.39 -6.52
C LEU A 49 25.39 -7.13 -7.41
N ALA A 50 26.43 -6.76 -8.16
CA ALA A 50 26.49 -5.67 -9.13
C ALA A 50 25.46 -5.65 -10.28
N ASN A 51 24.80 -6.77 -10.64
CA ASN A 51 23.90 -6.78 -11.81
C ASN A 51 22.39 -6.77 -11.50
N LYS A 52 21.98 -6.73 -10.23
CA LYS A 52 20.60 -6.39 -9.90
C LYS A 52 20.57 -4.90 -9.64
N LEU A 53 20.00 -4.13 -10.57
CA LEU A 53 19.65 -2.73 -10.34
C LEU A 53 19.01 -2.61 -8.96
N GLU A 54 19.48 -1.65 -8.18
CA GLU A 54 18.96 -1.42 -6.84
C GLU A 54 17.50 -0.96 -6.96
N LEU A 55 16.70 -1.26 -5.94
CA LEU A 55 15.29 -0.87 -5.95
C LEU A 55 15.16 0.65 -6.13
N ASP A 56 16.07 1.39 -5.53
CA ASP A 56 16.21 2.84 -5.59
C ASP A 56 16.36 3.33 -7.04
N ASP A 57 17.17 2.66 -7.87
CA ASP A 57 17.34 3.02 -9.28
C ASP A 57 16.02 2.83 -10.06
N HIS A 58 15.30 1.74 -9.78
CA HIS A 58 14.00 1.50 -10.40
C HIS A 58 12.95 2.53 -9.99
N LEU A 59 12.92 2.92 -8.72
CA LEU A 59 12.01 3.96 -8.25
C LEU A 59 12.37 5.32 -8.86
N LYS A 60 13.66 5.68 -8.94
CA LYS A 60 14.13 6.91 -9.60
C LYS A 60 13.71 6.99 -11.05
N THR A 61 13.77 5.87 -11.80
CA THR A 61 13.30 5.85 -13.20
C THR A 61 11.79 6.03 -13.36
N SER A 62 11.04 5.86 -12.27
CA SER A 62 9.58 5.95 -12.25
C SER A 62 9.05 7.29 -11.76
N VAL A 63 9.95 8.21 -11.44
CA VAL A 63 9.59 9.57 -11.03
C VAL A 63 9.22 10.36 -12.27
N VAL A 64 8.06 11.01 -12.22
CA VAL A 64 7.47 11.76 -13.34
C VAL A 64 7.30 13.23 -12.93
N PRO A 65 7.60 14.19 -13.82
CA PRO A 65 7.28 15.59 -13.56
C PRO A 65 5.77 15.84 -13.60
N TYR A 66 5.25 16.49 -12.57
CA TYR A 66 3.86 16.95 -12.46
C TYR A 66 3.86 18.36 -11.84
N GLU A 67 3.23 19.33 -12.52
CA GLU A 67 3.16 20.74 -12.08
C GLU A 67 4.51 21.29 -11.54
N SER A 68 5.58 21.12 -12.31
CA SER A 68 6.95 21.56 -11.98
C SER A 68 7.66 20.84 -10.82
N HIS A 69 7.04 19.82 -10.23
CA HIS A 69 7.64 18.99 -9.20
C HIS A 69 7.79 17.55 -9.67
N LEU A 70 8.60 16.79 -8.96
CA LEU A 70 8.85 15.38 -9.25
C LEU A 70 8.03 14.51 -8.30
N TYR A 71 7.22 13.61 -8.87
CA TYR A 71 6.38 12.69 -8.11
C TYR A 71 6.72 11.25 -8.44
N LEU A 72 6.70 10.38 -7.44
CA LEU A 72 6.76 8.95 -7.65
C LEU A 72 5.41 8.47 -8.20
N LEU A 73 5.41 7.98 -9.44
CA LEU A 73 4.21 7.40 -10.05
C LEU A 73 3.90 6.03 -9.41
N LEU A 74 2.71 5.87 -8.85
CA LEU A 74 2.24 4.59 -8.35
C LEU A 74 1.36 3.90 -9.42
N ASN A 75 1.98 2.98 -10.16
CA ASN A 75 1.30 2.07 -11.09
C ASN A 75 1.44 0.61 -10.62
N ASP A 76 0.77 -0.30 -11.31
CA ASP A 76 0.82 -1.74 -11.05
C ASP A 76 2.24 -2.31 -10.97
N HIS A 77 3.12 -1.87 -11.88
CA HIS A 77 4.50 -2.32 -11.96
C HIS A 77 5.35 -1.85 -10.77
N ASN A 78 5.20 -0.58 -10.37
CA ASN A 78 5.94 0.00 -9.26
C ASN A 78 5.46 -0.56 -7.92
N VAL A 79 4.15 -0.78 -7.78
CA VAL A 79 3.59 -1.52 -6.65
C VAL A 79 4.24 -2.91 -6.58
N ALA A 80 4.22 -3.69 -7.67
CA ALA A 80 4.84 -5.02 -7.67
C ALA A 80 6.35 -4.98 -7.32
N ARG A 81 7.07 -3.96 -7.80
CA ARG A 81 8.50 -3.75 -7.52
C ARG A 81 8.80 -3.35 -6.09
N LEU A 82 7.88 -2.69 -5.41
CA LEU A 82 7.99 -2.35 -3.99
C LEU A 82 7.83 -3.58 -3.06
N SER A 83 7.45 -4.75 -3.59
CA SER A 83 7.27 -5.97 -2.80
C SER A 83 8.43 -6.36 -1.89
N PRO A 84 9.69 -6.34 -2.35
CA PRO A 84 10.84 -6.65 -1.50
C PRO A 84 11.05 -5.64 -0.38
N PHE A 85 10.65 -4.38 -0.57
CA PHE A 85 10.80 -3.34 0.43
C PHE A 85 9.93 -3.61 1.65
N TRP A 86 8.64 -3.87 1.45
CA TRP A 86 7.75 -4.15 2.59
C TRP A 86 7.93 -5.54 3.20
N LYS A 87 8.50 -6.49 2.47
CA LYS A 87 8.98 -7.77 3.01
C LYS A 87 10.28 -7.64 3.81
N ARG A 88 10.86 -6.43 3.89
CA ARG A 88 12.14 -6.13 4.54
C ARG A 88 13.32 -6.93 3.95
N GLU A 89 13.20 -7.36 2.69
CA GLU A 89 14.26 -8.07 1.98
C GLU A 89 15.33 -7.11 1.45
N LYS A 90 14.92 -5.89 1.09
CA LYS A 90 15.80 -4.84 0.57
C LYS A 90 15.42 -3.48 1.19
N PRO A 91 16.28 -2.88 2.03
CA PRO A 91 16.06 -1.52 2.48
C PRO A 91 16.24 -0.55 1.30
N ILE A 92 15.54 0.58 1.37
CA ILE A 92 15.71 1.71 0.46
C ILE A 92 16.60 2.73 1.18
N ALA A 93 17.64 3.23 0.50
CA ALA A 93 18.58 4.14 1.13
C ALA A 93 18.00 5.55 1.25
N ASP A 94 17.22 5.97 0.25
CA ASP A 94 16.63 7.29 0.17
C ASP A 94 15.11 7.23 0.24
N LEU A 95 14.56 7.54 1.42
CA LEU A 95 13.12 7.58 1.67
C LEU A 95 12.46 8.87 1.18
N SER A 96 13.24 9.90 0.83
CA SER A 96 12.68 11.17 0.33
C SER A 96 11.95 11.02 -1.01
N ILE A 97 12.25 9.94 -1.75
CA ILE A 97 11.54 9.60 -2.98
C ILE A 97 10.03 9.36 -2.78
N PHE A 98 9.62 9.05 -1.54
CA PHE A 98 8.22 8.83 -1.18
C PHE A 98 7.50 10.10 -0.72
N GLU A 99 8.19 11.23 -0.58
CA GLU A 99 7.60 12.49 -0.09
C GLU A 99 6.45 12.98 -0.99
N ARG A 100 6.56 12.70 -2.30
CA ARG A 100 5.62 13.14 -3.34
C ARG A 100 5.09 11.93 -4.10
N LEU A 101 3.81 11.60 -3.92
CA LEU A 101 3.17 10.45 -4.53
C LEU A 101 2.12 10.87 -5.56
N LEU A 102 2.16 10.26 -6.74
CA LEU A 102 1.18 10.46 -7.81
C LEU A 102 0.42 9.16 -8.07
N LEU A 103 -0.87 9.15 -7.75
CA LEU A 103 -1.80 8.07 -8.04
C LEU A 103 -2.52 8.37 -9.36
N THR A 104 -2.45 7.46 -10.31
CA THR A 104 -3.14 7.57 -11.59
C THR A 104 -4.07 6.38 -11.81
N LYS A 105 -4.89 6.42 -12.86
CA LYS A 105 -5.77 5.30 -13.26
C LYS A 105 -5.07 3.95 -13.45
N ASP A 106 -3.76 3.93 -13.66
CA ASP A 106 -3.01 2.67 -13.80
C ASP A 106 -2.94 1.86 -12.51
N ILE A 107 -3.16 2.50 -11.35
CA ILE A 107 -3.25 1.78 -10.07
C ILE A 107 -4.41 0.79 -10.04
N ASN A 108 -5.46 1.04 -10.84
CA ASN A 108 -6.63 0.16 -10.95
C ASN A 108 -6.27 -1.23 -11.51
N LYS A 109 -5.12 -1.35 -12.20
CA LYS A 109 -4.60 -2.64 -12.71
C LYS A 109 -3.84 -3.44 -11.65
N ALA A 110 -3.42 -2.78 -10.57
CA ALA A 110 -2.69 -3.43 -9.49
C ALA A 110 -3.63 -4.33 -8.68
N HIS A 111 -3.08 -5.42 -8.14
CA HIS A 111 -3.85 -6.21 -7.18
C HIS A 111 -4.11 -5.38 -5.92
N ALA A 112 -5.39 -5.28 -5.56
CA ALA A 112 -5.94 -4.77 -4.32
C ALA A 112 -4.94 -4.77 -3.15
N ASP A 113 -4.67 -5.96 -2.62
CA ASP A 113 -3.82 -6.20 -1.45
C ASP A 113 -2.41 -5.65 -1.61
N HIS A 114 -1.85 -5.70 -2.82
CA HIS A 114 -0.51 -5.17 -3.07
C HIS A 114 -0.50 -3.64 -3.07
N ALA A 115 -1.53 -3.00 -3.63
CA ALA A 115 -1.66 -1.55 -3.59
C ALA A 115 -1.86 -1.06 -2.15
N VAL A 116 -2.75 -1.71 -1.39
CA VAL A 116 -2.98 -1.42 0.04
C VAL A 116 -1.69 -1.57 0.84
N ALA A 117 -1.01 -2.70 0.68
CA ALA A 117 0.23 -2.97 1.40
C ALA A 117 1.33 -1.98 1.02
N ALA A 118 1.42 -1.57 -0.24
CA ALA A 118 2.35 -0.55 -0.70
C ALA A 118 2.05 0.80 -0.02
N ILE A 119 0.81 1.27 -0.12
CA ILE A 119 0.35 2.55 0.42
C ILE A 119 0.56 2.61 1.94
N LYS A 120 0.14 1.58 2.69
CA LYS A 120 0.35 1.49 4.14
C LYS A 120 1.82 1.57 4.57
N ARG A 121 2.75 1.20 3.69
CA ARG A 121 4.19 1.11 4.01
C ARG A 121 4.96 2.36 3.65
N ILE A 122 4.57 3.01 2.57
CA ILE A 122 5.20 4.26 2.12
C ILE A 122 4.49 5.49 2.68
N GLY A 123 3.24 5.34 3.11
CA GLY A 123 2.35 6.46 3.44
C GLY A 123 2.83 7.34 4.60
N ASP A 124 3.56 6.78 5.56
CA ASP A 124 4.22 7.54 6.63
C ASP A 124 5.19 8.61 6.11
N TYR A 125 5.75 8.42 4.91
CA TYR A 125 6.71 9.34 4.30
C TYR A 125 6.07 10.35 3.35
N VAL A 126 4.81 10.15 2.96
CA VAL A 126 4.12 10.97 1.96
C VAL A 126 3.65 12.27 2.60
N LYS A 127 4.04 13.40 2.00
CA LYS A 127 3.55 14.74 2.36
C LYS A 127 2.68 15.36 1.29
N HIS A 128 2.95 15.04 0.03
CA HIS A 128 2.19 15.57 -1.10
C HIS A 128 1.59 14.42 -1.90
N LEU A 129 0.27 14.36 -1.96
CA LEU A 129 -0.48 13.34 -2.69
C LEU A 129 -1.22 13.99 -3.85
N VAL A 130 -1.00 13.49 -5.06
CA VAL A 130 -1.77 13.87 -6.26
C VAL A 130 -2.55 12.66 -6.72
N ILE A 131 -3.84 12.87 -6.97
CA ILE A 131 -4.80 11.84 -7.40
C ILE A 131 -5.35 12.26 -8.75
N VAL A 132 -4.97 11.54 -9.80
CA VAL A 132 -5.51 11.74 -11.15
C VAL A 132 -6.62 10.70 -11.39
N ALA A 133 -7.86 11.19 -11.40
CA ALA A 133 -9.04 10.38 -11.63
C ALA A 133 -9.13 9.87 -13.09
N PRO A 134 -9.94 8.83 -13.39
CA PRO A 134 -10.70 8.02 -12.45
C PRO A 134 -9.84 6.96 -11.76
N ILE A 135 -9.88 6.94 -10.43
CA ILE A 135 -9.37 5.83 -9.63
C ILE A 135 -10.59 5.03 -9.18
N HIS A 136 -10.63 3.78 -9.62
CA HIS A 136 -11.63 2.82 -9.23
C HIS A 136 -10.99 1.93 -8.19
N THR A 137 -11.39 2.10 -6.94
CA THR A 137 -10.96 1.17 -5.89
C THR A 137 -11.59 -0.22 -6.05
N THR A 138 -12.36 -0.53 -7.12
CA THR A 138 -12.30 -1.75 -7.99
C THR A 138 -13.55 -1.92 -8.86
N GLU A 139 -13.45 -2.82 -9.87
CA GLU A 139 -14.55 -3.38 -10.68
C GLU A 139 -15.39 -4.48 -9.98
N LEU A 140 -15.04 -4.89 -8.75
CA LEU A 140 -15.68 -6.02 -8.03
C LEU A 140 -16.04 -5.73 -6.55
N GLY A 141 -15.97 -4.47 -6.11
CA GLY A 141 -16.19 -4.07 -4.72
C GLY A 141 -14.94 -4.11 -3.83
N ASP A 142 -14.97 -3.21 -2.83
CA ASP A 142 -14.02 -2.94 -1.73
C ASP A 142 -12.68 -3.68 -1.81
N VAL A 143 -11.62 -2.99 -2.24
CA VAL A 143 -10.23 -3.51 -2.23
C VAL A 143 -9.71 -3.71 -0.81
N PHE A 144 -10.13 -2.88 0.13
CA PHE A 144 -9.61 -2.87 1.49
C PHE A 144 -10.48 -3.67 2.48
N ASN A 145 -11.47 -4.44 2.01
CA ASN A 145 -12.43 -5.17 2.85
C ASN A 145 -12.72 -6.61 2.36
N ARG A 146 -11.96 -7.13 1.38
CA ARG A 146 -12.21 -8.46 0.78
C ARG A 146 -12.13 -9.64 1.74
N GLU A 147 -11.40 -9.53 2.84
CA GLU A 147 -11.24 -10.67 3.76
C GLU A 147 -12.45 -10.90 4.68
N GLU A 148 -13.37 -9.93 4.83
CA GLU A 148 -14.49 -10.03 5.79
C GLU A 148 -15.84 -10.37 5.16
N GLY A 149 -15.91 -10.60 3.84
CA GLY A 149 -17.18 -10.89 3.15
C GLY A 149 -18.17 -9.72 3.15
N ASP A 150 -17.72 -8.54 3.57
CA ASP A 150 -18.51 -7.32 3.60
C ASP A 150 -18.41 -6.66 2.22
N ILE A 151 -19.39 -6.95 1.36
CA ILE A 151 -19.61 -6.25 0.08
C ILE A 151 -20.23 -4.88 0.38
N ASN A 152 -19.64 -4.14 1.31
CA ASN A 152 -19.91 -2.73 1.36
C ASN A 152 -19.30 -2.14 0.09
N THR A 153 -20.04 -1.25 -0.56
CA THR A 153 -19.52 -0.39 -1.62
C THR A 153 -18.94 0.84 -0.95
N GLY A 154 -18.12 0.58 0.07
CA GLY A 154 -17.63 1.53 1.04
C GLY A 154 -16.61 2.46 0.42
N ASN A 155 -16.54 3.66 0.94
CA ASN A 155 -15.60 4.66 0.51
C ASN A 155 -14.18 4.30 0.98
N ASP A 156 -13.44 3.54 0.18
CA ASP A 156 -12.05 3.15 0.47
C ASP A 156 -11.10 4.34 0.71
N TRP A 157 -11.50 5.55 0.30
CA TRP A 157 -10.71 6.77 0.52
C TRP A 157 -10.47 7.07 2.00
N ASP A 158 -11.40 6.73 2.90
CA ASP A 158 -11.21 6.93 4.33
C ASP A 158 -9.97 6.15 4.81
N LYS A 159 -9.90 4.85 4.46
CA LYS A 159 -8.79 3.95 4.80
C LYS A 159 -7.49 4.33 4.07
N ILE A 160 -7.59 4.82 2.84
CA ILE A 160 -6.43 5.28 2.07
C ILE A 160 -5.83 6.52 2.75
N LEU A 161 -6.65 7.49 3.13
CA LEU A 161 -6.20 8.72 3.78
C LEU A 161 -5.62 8.47 5.18
N GLU A 162 -6.15 7.51 5.93
CA GLU A 162 -5.56 7.04 7.19
C GLU A 162 -4.11 6.54 7.04
N CYS A 163 -3.71 6.11 5.83
CA CYS A 163 -2.33 5.67 5.58
C CYS A 163 -1.35 6.84 5.42
N PHE A 164 -1.82 8.09 5.35
CA PHE A 164 -1.00 9.28 5.11
C PHE A 164 -1.05 10.24 6.30
N PRO A 165 -0.48 9.88 7.47
CA PRO A 165 -0.60 10.68 8.68
C PRO A 165 0.13 12.04 8.60
N ASN A 166 1.13 12.16 7.71
CA ASN A 166 1.95 13.36 7.53
C ASN A 166 1.60 14.12 6.24
N LEU A 167 0.38 13.92 5.73
CA LEU A 167 -0.06 14.57 4.50
C LEU A 167 -0.22 16.07 4.73
N GLU A 168 0.51 16.88 3.95
CA GLU A 168 0.48 18.34 3.98
C GLU A 168 -0.41 18.89 2.87
N THR A 169 -0.34 18.28 1.68
CA THR A 169 -1.12 18.72 0.53
C THR A 169 -1.76 17.54 -0.18
N VAL A 170 -3.03 17.69 -0.56
CA VAL A 170 -3.69 16.74 -1.45
C VAL A 170 -4.32 17.45 -2.64
N THR A 171 -4.04 16.93 -3.83
CA THR A 171 -4.60 17.42 -5.09
C THR A 171 -5.43 16.31 -5.73
N PHE A 172 -6.66 16.65 -6.11
CA PHE A 172 -7.51 15.80 -6.93
C PHE A 172 -7.70 16.42 -8.30
N ASP A 173 -7.23 15.73 -9.32
CA ASP A 173 -7.25 16.18 -10.71
C ASP A 173 -8.16 15.29 -11.56
N HIS A 174 -9.10 15.93 -12.25
CA HIS A 174 -9.89 15.28 -13.30
C HIS A 174 -9.26 15.57 -14.66
N PRO A 175 -8.78 14.55 -15.39
CA PRO A 175 -8.24 14.74 -16.73
C PRO A 175 -9.35 15.12 -17.71
N GLU A 176 -9.07 16.05 -18.62
CA GLU A 176 -10.04 16.60 -19.58
C GLU A 176 -10.64 15.54 -20.52
N GLU A 177 -9.94 14.43 -20.74
CA GLU A 177 -10.33 13.36 -21.66
C GLU A 177 -11.34 12.37 -21.06
N GLU A 178 -11.51 12.35 -19.73
CA GLU A 178 -12.33 11.35 -19.06
C GLU A 178 -13.77 11.87 -18.85
N PRO A 179 -14.80 11.01 -18.98
CA PRO A 179 -16.18 11.42 -18.80
C PRO A 179 -16.46 11.82 -17.34
N SER A 180 -17.13 12.96 -17.18
CA SER A 180 -17.42 13.56 -15.87
C SER A 180 -18.23 12.65 -14.94
N ASP A 181 -19.12 11.81 -15.49
CA ASP A 181 -19.96 10.90 -14.70
C ASP A 181 -19.15 9.84 -13.94
N LEU A 182 -18.08 9.32 -14.55
CA LEU A 182 -17.17 8.35 -13.90
C LEU A 182 -16.35 8.98 -12.78
N THR A 183 -16.16 10.30 -12.80
CA THR A 183 -15.38 11.01 -11.81
C THR A 183 -16.23 11.62 -10.70
N ARG A 184 -17.52 11.88 -10.95
CA ARG A 184 -18.43 12.50 -9.97
C ARG A 184 -18.51 11.70 -8.66
N SER A 185 -18.69 10.39 -8.74
CA SER A 185 -18.77 9.52 -7.55
C SER A 185 -17.44 9.46 -6.80
N THR A 186 -16.34 9.27 -7.52
CA THR A 186 -14.98 9.26 -6.94
C THR A 186 -14.65 10.58 -6.25
N PHE A 187 -14.97 11.71 -6.89
CA PHE A 187 -14.77 13.04 -6.32
C PHE A 187 -15.59 13.24 -5.04
N HIS A 188 -16.88 12.92 -5.05
CA HIS A 188 -17.75 13.07 -3.89
C HIS A 188 -17.27 12.22 -2.70
N ASN A 189 -16.93 10.97 -2.98
CA ASN A 189 -16.40 10.04 -1.98
C ASN A 189 -15.05 10.52 -1.44
N PHE A 190 -14.16 10.99 -2.31
CA PHE A 190 -12.89 11.56 -1.91
C PHE A 190 -13.05 12.81 -1.04
N GLN A 191 -13.89 13.77 -1.46
CA GLN A 191 -14.16 14.99 -0.70
C GLN A 191 -14.74 14.69 0.68
N ARG A 192 -15.69 13.76 0.76
CA ARG A 192 -16.24 13.29 2.03
C ARG A 192 -15.15 12.70 2.93
N ALA A 193 -14.24 11.90 2.36
CA ALA A 193 -13.16 11.29 3.10
C ALA A 193 -12.15 12.31 3.62
N VAL A 194 -11.74 13.26 2.78
CA VAL A 194 -10.85 14.36 3.19
C VAL A 194 -11.45 15.16 4.34
N ASN A 195 -12.76 15.46 4.28
CA ASN A 195 -13.44 16.20 5.35
C ASN A 195 -13.58 15.40 6.64
N ALA A 196 -13.65 14.07 6.55
CA ALA A 196 -13.74 13.18 7.70
C ALA A 196 -12.35 12.88 8.31
N ALA A 197 -11.30 12.95 7.48
CA ALA A 197 -9.94 12.66 7.87
C ALA A 197 -9.43 13.71 8.88
N LYS A 198 -8.94 13.23 10.03
CA LYS A 198 -8.31 14.07 11.05
C LYS A 198 -6.80 14.08 10.84
N ILE A 199 -6.36 14.70 9.76
CA ILE A 199 -4.93 14.82 9.42
C ILE A 199 -4.47 16.19 9.92
N ASP A 200 -3.75 16.21 11.05
CA ASP A 200 -3.33 17.44 11.72
C ASP A 200 -2.38 18.29 10.86
N SER A 201 -1.62 17.65 9.96
CA SER A 201 -0.67 18.32 9.07
C SER A 201 -1.27 18.84 7.76
N LEU A 202 -2.54 18.56 7.46
CA LEU A 202 -3.13 18.87 6.16
C LEU A 202 -3.38 20.38 6.03
N GLU A 203 -2.58 21.04 5.19
CA GLU A 203 -2.63 22.49 4.98
C GLU A 203 -3.47 22.85 3.75
N ASN A 204 -3.35 22.08 2.67
CA ASN A 204 -3.94 22.44 1.38
C ASN A 204 -4.68 21.27 0.73
N VAL A 205 -5.91 21.55 0.30
CA VAL A 205 -6.75 20.64 -0.47
C VAL A 205 -7.09 21.32 -1.80
N ILE A 206 -6.57 20.80 -2.90
CA ILE A 206 -6.74 21.34 -4.25
C ILE A 206 -7.65 20.41 -5.04
N MET A 207 -8.72 20.97 -5.61
CA MET A 207 -9.71 20.22 -6.37
C MET A 207 -9.82 20.80 -7.78
N ASN A 208 -9.15 20.18 -8.74
CA ASN A 208 -9.20 20.57 -10.15
C ASN A 208 -10.21 19.69 -10.89
N VAL A 209 -11.49 20.04 -10.76
CA VAL A 209 -12.59 19.34 -11.42
C VAL A 209 -13.37 20.30 -12.34
N PRO A 210 -13.96 19.80 -13.45
CA PRO A 210 -14.76 20.62 -14.35
C PRO A 210 -15.89 21.31 -13.61
N GLY A 211 -16.18 22.57 -13.98
CA GLY A 211 -17.21 23.37 -13.30
C GLY A 211 -18.60 22.73 -13.28
N GLN A 212 -18.91 21.81 -14.20
CA GLN A 212 -20.15 21.02 -14.18
C GLN A 212 -20.26 20.14 -12.92
N ILE A 213 -19.15 19.56 -12.46
CA ILE A 213 -19.08 18.77 -11.23
C ILE A 213 -19.03 19.71 -10.01
N SER A 214 -18.27 20.81 -10.09
CA SER A 214 -18.13 21.77 -8.98
C SER A 214 -19.43 22.50 -8.61
N ASN A 215 -20.27 22.83 -9.60
CA ASN A 215 -21.50 23.59 -9.37
C ASN A 215 -22.60 22.79 -8.66
N GLU A 216 -22.57 21.47 -8.78
CA GLU A 216 -23.53 20.59 -8.10
C GLU A 216 -23.22 20.43 -6.61
N PHE A 217 -21.94 20.64 -6.25
CA PHE A 217 -21.43 20.47 -4.90
C PHE A 217 -20.59 21.70 -4.56
N PRO A 218 -21.22 22.86 -4.30
CA PRO A 218 -20.48 24.02 -3.86
C PRO A 218 -19.66 23.60 -2.65
N SER A 219 -18.37 23.94 -2.65
CA SER A 219 -17.36 23.64 -1.62
C SER A 219 -17.66 24.29 -0.27
N ASN A 220 -18.94 24.54 0.03
CA ASN A 220 -19.48 25.27 1.16
C ASN A 220 -18.76 24.88 2.45
N ALA A 221 -17.98 25.84 2.93
CA ALA A 221 -17.58 26.03 4.31
C ALA A 221 -16.85 24.86 4.95
N ILE A 222 -15.61 24.62 4.52
CA ILE A 222 -14.59 24.28 5.51
C ILE A 222 -14.02 25.64 5.95
N ASP A 223 -14.52 26.16 7.07
CA ASP A 223 -13.77 27.13 7.88
C ASP A 223 -12.51 26.38 8.35
N TYR A 224 -11.49 26.30 7.49
CA TYR A 224 -10.16 26.00 7.98
C TYR A 224 -9.83 27.14 8.95
N PRO A 225 -9.46 26.85 10.21
CA PRO A 225 -8.94 27.90 11.07
C PRO A 225 -7.77 28.51 10.32
N GLN A 226 -7.94 29.75 9.85
CA GLN A 226 -6.84 30.51 9.30
C GLN A 226 -5.73 30.45 10.35
N ALA A 227 -4.57 29.92 9.97
CA ALA A 227 -3.39 29.96 10.81
C ALA A 227 -3.22 31.43 11.23
N GLN A 228 -3.51 31.71 12.51
CA GLN A 228 -3.31 33.04 13.05
C GLN A 228 -1.81 33.28 13.02
N ASP A 229 -1.36 34.21 12.17
CA ASP A 229 0.01 34.70 12.15
C ASP A 229 0.42 35.07 13.59
N PRO A 230 1.37 34.34 14.22
CA PRO A 230 1.79 34.63 15.58
C PRO A 230 2.79 35.80 15.66
N LEU A 231 2.76 36.73 14.71
CA LEU A 231 3.77 37.77 14.52
C LEU A 231 3.15 39.16 14.37
N ALA A 232 2.31 39.54 15.34
CA ALA A 232 1.85 40.91 15.50
C ALA A 232 1.71 41.27 16.99
N ASP A 233 2.79 41.13 17.76
CA ASP A 233 2.93 41.77 19.07
C ASP A 233 4.42 41.85 19.46
N LEU A 234 5.19 42.63 18.71
CA LEU A 234 6.49 43.14 19.14
C LEU A 234 6.62 44.59 18.67
N ASP A 235 5.77 45.46 19.23
CA ASP A 235 6.05 46.89 19.25
C ASP A 235 7.00 47.21 20.41
N ILE A 236 8.11 47.86 20.02
CA ILE A 236 9.20 48.40 20.85
C ILE A 236 8.79 49.74 21.43
#